data_AF-A0A800AF85-F1
#
_entry.id   AF-A0A800AF85-F1
#
_cell.length_a   1.000
_cell.length_b   1.000
_cell.length_c   1.000
_cell.angle_alpha   90.00
_cell.angle_beta   90.00
_cell.angle_gamma   90.00
#
_symmetry.space_group_name_H-M   'P 1'
#
loop_
_entity.id
_entity.type
_entity.pdbx_description
1 polymer ?
#
loop_
_entity_poly.entity_id
_entity_poly.type
_entity_poly.pdbx_seq_one_letter_code
_entity_poly.pdbx_strand_id
1 'polypeptide(L)'
;MISRINISIFTQKRVIIGVLLGIGVTLIVTVLSLMELMEDFELKTLDYRFLIRGPRDVTDDIVIVAIDDVTIQGLKQGWPISRDFYALLVDYLSKYGAAVIAFDILFIDRDIEHPERDHLLSHVTNNAGNVLHSIGFRFESSDQHFAKMLSSEETELLTRFSLSTTQTYPTNFSRASSILPFLPDLLFSSKNIGHVNMQPDSDGLTRHLELVIEFNGHLYPALPLAATCNYLNREKKM
;
A
#
# COMPACT_ATOMS: atom_id res chain seq x y z
N MET A 1 -67.93 25.68 19.89
CA MET A 1 -67.10 26.21 18.78
C MET A 1 -65.63 25.90 19.08
N ILE A 2 -65.23 24.63 19.25
CA ILE A 2 -64.77 23.66 18.23
C ILE A 2 -63.76 24.28 17.26
N SER A 3 -62.46 24.23 17.58
CA SER A 3 -61.38 24.51 16.61
C SER A 3 -59.99 24.01 17.03
N ARG A 4 -59.67 23.86 18.33
CA ARG A 4 -58.28 23.57 18.76
C ARG A 4 -57.82 22.10 18.69
N ILE A 5 -58.71 21.13 18.48
CA ILE A 5 -58.37 19.68 18.54
C ILE A 5 -57.75 19.14 17.23
N ASN A 6 -57.96 19.80 16.09
CA ASN A 6 -57.55 19.27 14.78
C ASN A 6 -56.09 19.54 14.36
N ILE A 7 -55.40 20.49 14.99
CA ILE A 7 -54.03 20.90 14.59
C ILE A 7 -52.98 19.88 15.08
N SER A 8 -53.17 19.31 16.27
CA SER A 8 -52.29 18.28 16.85
C SER A 8 -52.25 17.00 16.00
N ILE A 9 -53.42 16.51 15.60
CA ILE A 9 -53.58 15.26 14.82
C ILE A 9 -52.95 15.39 13.42
N PHE A 10 -53.10 16.55 12.78
CA PHE A 10 -52.51 16.82 11.46
C PHE A 10 -50.97 16.84 11.51
N THR A 11 -50.42 17.39 12.59
CA THR A 11 -48.98 17.45 12.82
C THR A 11 -48.43 16.06 13.14
N GLN A 12 -49.11 15.26 13.97
CA GLN A 12 -48.74 13.87 14.24
C GLN A 12 -48.75 12.99 12.99
N LYS A 13 -49.76 13.11 12.11
CA LYS A 13 -49.79 12.36 10.84
C LYS A 13 -48.60 12.69 9.93
N ARG A 14 -48.24 13.97 9.80
CA ARG A 14 -47.07 14.40 8.99
C ARG A 14 -45.76 13.88 9.57
N VAL A 15 -45.62 13.88 10.89
CA VAL A 15 -44.45 13.31 11.58
C VAL A 15 -44.36 11.80 11.33
N ILE A 16 -45.47 11.07 11.46
CA ILE A 16 -45.50 9.61 11.20
C ILE A 16 -45.12 9.31 9.74
N ILE A 17 -45.65 10.07 8.78
CA ILE A 17 -45.28 9.91 7.36
C ILE A 17 -43.79 10.18 7.16
N GLY A 18 -43.24 11.25 7.77
CA GLY A 18 -41.82 11.55 7.71
C GLY A 18 -40.94 10.45 8.29
N VAL A 19 -41.33 9.88 9.43
CA VAL A 19 -40.62 8.74 10.06
C VAL A 19 -40.69 7.50 9.18
N LEU A 20 -41.86 7.16 8.62
CA LEU A 20 -42.01 6.01 7.73
C LEU A 20 -41.20 6.16 6.45
N LEU A 21 -41.18 7.36 5.86
CA LEU A 21 -40.32 7.66 4.71
C LEU A 21 -38.84 7.54 5.07
N GLY A 22 -38.42 8.08 6.22
CA GLY A 22 -37.05 7.97 6.71
C GLY A 22 -36.62 6.51 6.91
N ILE A 23 -37.46 5.69 7.54
CA ILE A 23 -37.23 4.25 7.71
C ILE A 23 -37.17 3.55 6.35
N GLY A 24 -38.08 3.87 5.44
CA GLY A 24 -38.12 3.29 4.10
C GLY A 24 -36.84 3.59 3.30
N VAL A 25 -36.41 4.86 3.28
CA VAL A 25 -35.16 5.27 2.61
C VAL A 25 -33.95 4.60 3.27
N THR A 26 -33.89 4.58 4.60
CA THR A 26 -32.80 3.91 5.34
C THR A 26 -32.74 2.42 4.99
N LEU A 27 -33.88 1.73 4.96
CA LEU A 27 -33.93 0.31 4.61
C LEU A 27 -33.45 0.07 3.18
N ILE A 28 -33.88 0.91 2.22
CA ILE A 28 -33.44 0.81 0.82
C ILE A 28 -31.92 1.03 0.72
N VAL A 29 -31.40 2.09 1.34
CA VAL A 29 -29.95 2.39 1.32
C VAL A 29 -29.16 1.25 1.97
N THR A 30 -29.61 0.72 3.10
CA THR A 30 -28.98 -0.42 3.76
C THR A 30 -28.99 -1.65 2.86
N VAL A 31 -30.11 -1.98 2.21
CA VAL A 31 -30.19 -3.13 1.28
C VAL A 31 -29.27 -2.93 0.08
N LEU A 32 -29.25 -1.75 -0.53
CA LEU A 32 -28.34 -1.44 -1.64
C LEU A 32 -26.86 -1.52 -1.22
N SER A 33 -26.54 -1.12 0.01
CA SER A 33 -25.18 -1.21 0.57
C SER A 33 -24.77 -2.65 0.85
N LEU A 34 -25.70 -3.48 1.35
CA LEU A 34 -25.47 -4.91 1.57
C LEU A 34 -25.32 -5.72 0.27
N MET A 35 -25.85 -5.21 -0.83
CA MET A 35 -25.73 -5.81 -2.16
C MET A 35 -24.51 -5.31 -2.94
N GLU A 36 -23.64 -4.49 -2.33
CA GLU A 36 -22.45 -3.87 -2.95
C GLU A 36 -22.75 -3.02 -4.21
N LEU A 37 -24.03 -2.82 -4.55
CA LEU A 37 -24.49 -2.02 -5.70
C LEU A 37 -24.05 -0.56 -5.64
N MET A 38 -23.76 -0.06 -4.44
CA MET A 38 -23.27 1.29 -4.23
C MET A 38 -21.78 1.42 -4.58
N GLU A 39 -21.00 0.35 -4.43
CA GLU A 39 -19.56 0.35 -4.68
C GLU A 39 -19.27 0.54 -6.18
N ASP A 40 -19.90 -0.27 -7.03
CA ASP A 40 -19.77 -0.14 -8.49
C ASP A 40 -20.21 1.25 -9.01
N PHE A 41 -21.23 1.84 -8.37
CA PHE A 41 -21.65 3.20 -8.69
C PHE A 41 -20.59 4.21 -8.26
N GLU A 42 -20.06 4.09 -7.04
CA GLU A 42 -18.99 4.95 -6.54
C GLU A 42 -17.76 4.89 -7.45
N LEU A 43 -17.29 3.69 -7.83
CA LEU A 43 -16.14 3.51 -8.73
C LEU A 43 -16.34 4.23 -10.07
N LYS A 44 -17.53 4.14 -10.67
CA LYS A 44 -17.85 4.88 -11.90
C LYS A 44 -17.82 6.38 -11.68
N THR A 45 -18.39 6.87 -10.58
CA THR A 45 -18.35 8.32 -10.30
C THR A 45 -16.92 8.80 -9.99
N LEU A 46 -16.09 7.96 -9.38
CA LEU A 46 -14.69 8.23 -9.11
C LEU A 46 -13.90 8.42 -10.42
N ASP A 47 -14.14 7.56 -11.41
CA ASP A 47 -13.54 7.71 -12.74
C ASP A 47 -13.92 9.04 -13.40
N TYR A 48 -15.21 9.42 -13.36
CA TYR A 48 -15.65 10.72 -13.84
C TYR A 48 -14.99 11.88 -13.09
N ARG A 49 -14.83 11.76 -11.77
CA ARG A 49 -14.16 12.79 -10.96
C ARG A 49 -12.69 12.93 -11.33
N PHE A 50 -12.00 11.85 -11.66
CA PHE A 50 -10.62 11.92 -12.15
C PHE A 50 -10.54 12.62 -13.51
N LEU A 51 -11.46 12.32 -14.43
CA LEU A 51 -11.55 13.00 -15.72
C LEU A 51 -11.83 14.50 -15.56
N ILE A 52 -12.79 14.88 -14.71
CA ILE A 52 -13.16 16.28 -14.45
C ILE A 52 -12.01 17.04 -13.77
N ARG A 53 -11.33 16.40 -12.81
CA ARG A 53 -10.16 16.99 -12.13
C ARG A 53 -9.05 17.31 -13.12
N GLY A 54 -8.87 16.49 -14.16
CA GLY A 54 -7.86 16.65 -15.18
C GLY A 54 -6.45 16.22 -14.72
N PRO A 55 -5.43 16.41 -15.58
CA PRO A 55 -4.05 16.11 -15.27
C PRO A 55 -3.56 16.98 -14.09
N ARG A 56 -2.61 16.44 -13.33
CA ARG A 56 -1.93 17.16 -12.26
C ARG A 56 -0.52 17.48 -12.71
N ASP A 57 -0.03 18.65 -12.32
CA ASP A 57 1.38 18.97 -12.46
C ASP A 57 2.21 17.97 -11.64
N VAL A 58 3.25 17.44 -12.27
CA VAL A 58 4.22 16.56 -11.63
C VAL A 58 5.31 17.40 -10.99
N THR A 59 5.88 16.94 -9.88
CA THR A 59 7.06 17.57 -9.29
C THR A 59 8.32 17.10 -10.01
N ASP A 60 9.30 18.00 -10.13
CA ASP A 60 10.64 17.67 -10.63
C ASP A 60 11.50 16.94 -9.56
N ASP A 61 11.00 16.81 -8.33
CA ASP A 61 11.70 16.13 -7.22
C ASP A 61 11.67 14.60 -7.30
N ILE A 62 10.84 14.03 -8.20
CA ILE A 62 10.64 12.59 -8.33
C ILE A 62 11.09 12.12 -9.70
N VAL A 63 12.03 11.18 -9.71
CA VAL A 63 12.51 10.52 -10.93
C VAL A 63 12.10 9.05 -10.89
N ILE A 64 11.39 8.58 -11.92
CA ILE A 64 11.04 7.18 -12.10
C ILE A 64 12.08 6.55 -13.04
N VAL A 65 12.83 5.58 -12.53
CA VAL A 65 13.73 4.75 -13.34
C VAL A 65 12.95 3.50 -13.77
N ALA A 66 12.36 3.55 -14.97
CA ALA A 66 11.60 2.43 -15.51
C ALA A 66 12.54 1.31 -15.99
N ILE A 67 12.14 0.06 -15.73
CA ILE A 67 12.78 -1.14 -16.28
C ILE A 67 11.72 -1.84 -17.12
N ASP A 68 11.91 -1.81 -18.43
CA ASP A 68 11.01 -2.38 -19.43
C ASP A 68 11.73 -3.38 -20.34
N ASP A 69 11.01 -3.93 -21.30
CA ASP A 69 11.58 -4.88 -22.27
C ASP A 69 12.74 -4.28 -23.06
N VAL A 70 12.71 -2.97 -23.35
CA VAL A 70 13.79 -2.25 -24.03
C VAL A 70 15.05 -2.24 -23.16
N THR A 71 14.91 -2.01 -21.86
CA THR A 71 15.99 -2.05 -20.88
C THR A 71 16.60 -3.45 -20.79
N ILE A 72 15.76 -4.48 -20.67
CA ILE A 72 16.20 -5.89 -20.57
C ILE A 72 16.98 -6.31 -21.82
N GLN A 73 16.44 -6.00 -23.01
CA GLN A 73 17.10 -6.29 -24.29
C GLN A 73 18.40 -5.51 -24.46
N GLY A 74 18.41 -4.23 -24.08
CA GLY A 74 19.60 -3.37 -24.12
C GLY A 74 20.73 -3.88 -23.23
N LEU A 75 20.40 -4.38 -22.04
CA LEU A 75 21.35 -5.00 -21.12
C LEU A 75 21.77 -6.41 -21.56
N LYS A 76 21.06 -7.02 -22.51
CA LYS A 76 21.24 -8.42 -22.94
C LYS A 76 21.17 -9.40 -21.75
N GLN A 77 20.29 -9.11 -20.80
CA GLN A 77 20.02 -9.95 -19.63
C GLN A 77 18.60 -10.52 -19.73
N GLY A 78 18.29 -11.53 -18.91
CA GLY A 78 16.92 -12.00 -18.69
C GLY A 78 16.28 -11.30 -17.49
N TRP A 79 15.00 -11.57 -17.26
CA TRP A 79 14.37 -11.29 -15.97
C TRP A 79 14.53 -12.50 -15.04
N PRO A 80 14.93 -12.31 -13.77
CA PRO A 80 15.30 -11.04 -13.16
C PRO A 80 16.70 -10.53 -13.57
N ILE A 81 16.87 -9.21 -13.64
CA ILE A 81 18.18 -8.57 -13.87
C ILE A 81 19.12 -8.89 -12.69
N SER A 82 20.41 -8.99 -12.99
CA SER A 82 21.46 -9.28 -12.01
C SER A 82 21.60 -8.20 -10.92
N ARG A 83 21.96 -8.61 -9.69
CA ARG A 83 21.99 -7.71 -8.51
C ARG A 83 23.13 -6.69 -8.52
N ASP A 84 24.19 -6.97 -9.27
CA ASP A 84 25.28 -6.03 -9.53
C ASP A 84 24.82 -4.79 -10.32
N PHE A 85 23.86 -4.93 -11.24
CA PHE A 85 23.25 -3.80 -11.94
C PHE A 85 22.50 -2.89 -10.97
N TYR A 86 21.71 -3.46 -10.06
CA TYR A 86 21.01 -2.68 -9.03
C TYR A 86 21.99 -2.05 -8.05
N ALA A 87 23.07 -2.74 -7.68
CA ALA A 87 24.12 -2.18 -6.82
C ALA A 87 24.79 -0.97 -7.50
N LEU A 88 25.10 -1.08 -8.79
CA LEU A 88 25.61 0.03 -9.59
C LEU A 88 24.62 1.20 -9.61
N LEU A 89 23.33 0.93 -9.84
CA LEU A 89 22.30 1.96 -9.85
C LEU A 89 22.23 2.71 -8.51
N VAL A 90 22.27 2.00 -7.38
CA VAL A 90 22.29 2.61 -6.04
C VAL A 90 23.51 3.49 -5.85
N ASP A 91 24.71 3.01 -6.21
CA ASP A 91 25.95 3.77 -6.08
C ASP A 91 25.89 5.09 -6.88
N TYR A 92 25.44 5.03 -8.14
CA TYR A 92 25.26 6.21 -8.97
C TYR A 92 24.21 7.16 -8.37
N LEU A 93 22.99 6.70 -8.10
CA LEU A 93 21.92 7.57 -7.59
C LEU A 93 22.30 8.24 -6.26
N SER A 94 22.94 7.49 -5.37
CA SER A 94 23.43 8.03 -4.10
C SER A 94 24.53 9.08 -4.32
N LYS A 95 25.51 8.79 -5.17
CA LYS A 95 26.61 9.71 -5.52
C LYS A 95 26.12 11.01 -6.16
N TYR A 96 25.04 10.96 -6.93
CA TYR A 96 24.41 12.13 -7.56
C TYR A 96 23.37 12.82 -6.67
N GLY A 97 23.27 12.45 -5.40
CA GLY A 97 22.52 13.21 -4.39
C GLY A 97 21.05 12.84 -4.27
N ALA A 98 20.63 11.64 -4.69
CA ALA A 98 19.27 11.16 -4.43
C ALA A 98 19.00 11.17 -2.92
N ALA A 99 17.93 11.84 -2.48
CA ALA A 99 17.58 11.90 -1.07
C ALA A 99 17.01 10.56 -0.55
N VAL A 100 16.27 9.85 -1.41
CA VAL A 100 15.68 8.53 -1.15
C VAL A 100 15.74 7.72 -2.44
N ILE A 101 16.10 6.45 -2.34
CA ILE A 101 16.07 5.47 -3.44
C ILE A 101 15.08 4.38 -3.04
N ALA A 102 13.98 4.21 -3.75
CA ALA A 102 12.97 3.20 -3.45
C ALA A 102 12.86 2.17 -4.58
N PHE A 103 12.98 0.89 -4.23
CA PHE A 103 12.80 -0.21 -5.19
C PHE A 103 11.36 -0.71 -5.17
N ASP A 104 10.64 -0.49 -6.27
CA ASP A 104 9.38 -1.19 -6.56
C ASP A 104 9.66 -2.55 -7.24
N ILE A 105 10.56 -3.33 -6.63
CA ILE A 105 11.01 -4.64 -7.11
C ILE A 105 11.18 -5.56 -5.91
N LEU A 106 10.47 -6.69 -5.91
CA LEU A 106 10.59 -7.69 -4.85
C LEU A 106 11.81 -8.57 -5.10
N PHE A 107 12.80 -8.46 -4.21
CA PHE A 107 13.95 -9.37 -4.17
C PHE A 107 13.62 -10.59 -3.30
N ILE A 108 13.04 -11.61 -3.94
CA ILE A 108 12.45 -12.79 -3.28
C ILE A 108 13.51 -13.87 -3.01
N ASP A 109 14.14 -14.35 -4.09
CA ASP A 109 15.06 -15.50 -4.04
C ASP A 109 16.53 -15.06 -4.06
N ARG A 110 17.36 -15.86 -3.38
CA ARG A 110 18.82 -15.74 -3.40
C ARG A 110 19.37 -16.12 -4.78
N ASP A 111 20.39 -15.41 -5.22
CA ASP A 111 21.19 -15.83 -6.36
C ASP A 111 22.09 -17.00 -5.92
N ILE A 112 21.67 -18.22 -6.25
CA ILE A 112 22.38 -19.45 -5.85
C ILE A 112 23.70 -19.58 -6.64
N GLU A 113 23.73 -19.11 -7.89
CA GLU A 113 24.91 -19.21 -8.74
C GLU A 113 25.96 -18.17 -8.37
N HIS A 114 25.52 -16.96 -8.01
CA HIS A 114 26.38 -15.81 -7.74
C HIS A 114 25.99 -15.09 -6.44
N PRO A 115 26.11 -15.74 -5.27
CA PRO A 115 25.70 -15.17 -3.98
C PRO A 115 26.43 -13.87 -3.62
N GLU A 116 27.62 -13.64 -4.19
CA GLU A 116 28.37 -12.39 -4.04
C GLU A 116 27.60 -11.16 -4.54
N ARG A 117 26.65 -11.33 -5.46
CA ARG A 117 25.86 -10.23 -6.01
C ARG A 117 24.79 -9.75 -5.04
N ASP A 118 24.16 -10.67 -4.29
CA ASP A 118 23.22 -10.32 -3.22
C ASP A 118 23.96 -9.60 -2.08
N HIS A 119 25.17 -10.07 -1.74
CA HIS A 119 26.03 -9.40 -0.77
C HIS A 119 26.47 -8.01 -1.25
N LEU A 120 26.81 -7.85 -2.54
CA LEU A 120 27.18 -6.57 -3.12
C LEU A 120 26.02 -5.55 -3.03
N LEU A 121 24.81 -5.96 -3.43
CA LEU A 121 23.63 -5.10 -3.34
C LEU A 121 23.32 -4.70 -1.89
N SER A 122 23.42 -5.65 -0.96
CA SER A 122 23.24 -5.40 0.47
C SER A 122 24.28 -4.41 1.00
N HIS A 123 25.56 -4.61 0.65
CA HIS A 123 26.66 -3.73 1.06
C HIS A 123 26.47 -2.29 0.55
N VAL A 124 26.16 -2.12 -0.73
CA VAL A 124 25.93 -0.79 -1.32
C VAL A 124 24.66 -0.14 -0.76
N THR A 125 23.59 -0.91 -0.52
CA THR A 125 22.37 -0.45 0.15
C THR A 125 22.69 0.15 1.53
N ASN A 126 23.46 -0.58 2.34
CA ASN A 126 23.85 -0.13 3.68
C ASN A 126 24.73 1.12 3.62
N ASN A 127 25.71 1.15 2.72
CA ASN A 127 26.62 2.29 2.58
C ASN A 127 25.91 3.56 2.09
N ALA A 128 24.93 3.43 1.21
CA ALA A 128 24.15 4.55 0.69
C ALA A 128 23.25 5.16 1.79
N GLY A 129 22.72 4.35 2.71
CA GLY A 129 22.00 4.82 3.91
C GLY A 129 20.65 5.50 3.65
N ASN A 130 20.19 5.52 2.40
CA ASN A 130 18.96 6.18 1.93
C ASN A 130 18.07 5.28 1.06
N VAL A 131 18.33 3.97 1.06
CA VAL A 131 17.65 2.99 0.20
C VAL A 131 16.50 2.31 0.92
N LEU A 132 15.36 2.20 0.24
CA LEU A 132 14.17 1.50 0.67
C LEU A 132 13.88 0.31 -0.24
N HIS A 133 13.69 -0.85 0.36
CA HIS A 133 13.34 -2.07 -0.36
C HIS A 133 11.85 -2.41 -0.18
N SER A 134 11.27 -3.03 -1.19
CA SER A 134 9.87 -3.45 -1.13
C SER A 134 9.70 -4.80 -0.44
N ILE A 135 8.54 -4.96 0.17
CA ILE A 135 8.05 -6.23 0.67
C ILE A 135 6.63 -6.47 0.14
N GLY A 136 6.19 -7.72 0.16
CA GLY A 136 4.82 -8.08 -0.24
C GLY A 136 4.14 -8.92 0.82
N PHE A 137 2.87 -8.65 1.04
CA PHE A 137 2.01 -9.42 1.93
C PHE A 137 0.94 -10.20 1.14
N ARG A 138 0.25 -11.13 1.78
CA ARG A 138 -0.92 -11.83 1.22
C ARG A 138 -2.08 -11.77 2.20
N PHE A 139 -3.28 -11.48 1.71
CA PHE A 139 -4.50 -11.41 2.52
C PHE A 139 -5.23 -12.75 2.61
N GLU A 140 -5.27 -13.53 1.53
CA GLU A 140 -5.97 -14.81 1.49
C GLU A 140 -5.01 -16.01 1.47
N SER A 141 -5.27 -16.99 2.35
CA SER A 141 -4.43 -18.16 2.60
C SER A 141 -5.01 -19.46 2.04
N SER A 142 -5.56 -19.44 0.82
CA SER A 142 -6.02 -20.69 0.16
C SER A 142 -4.85 -21.59 -0.23
N ASP A 143 -3.70 -21.01 -0.62
CA ASP A 143 -2.47 -21.74 -0.95
C ASP A 143 -1.33 -21.40 0.01
N GLN A 144 -1.01 -22.33 0.92
CA GLN A 144 0.09 -22.20 1.90
C GLN A 144 1.50 -22.27 1.26
N HIS A 145 1.62 -22.65 -0.02
CA HIS A 145 2.89 -22.99 -0.67
C HIS A 145 3.86 -21.81 -0.89
N PHE A 146 3.42 -20.56 -0.71
CA PHE A 146 4.23 -19.35 -0.94
C PHE A 146 4.39 -18.45 0.29
N ALA A 147 3.96 -18.90 1.47
CA ALA A 147 4.15 -18.15 2.72
C ALA A 147 5.57 -18.39 3.26
N LYS A 148 6.32 -17.32 3.55
CA LYS A 148 7.59 -17.45 4.27
C LYS A 148 7.32 -17.64 5.76
N MET A 149 7.80 -18.75 6.32
CA MET A 149 7.87 -18.92 7.77
C MET A 149 9.04 -18.09 8.30
N LEU A 150 8.73 -17.07 9.10
CA LEU A 150 9.72 -16.15 9.64
C LEU A 150 10.48 -16.79 10.80
N SER A 151 11.80 -16.63 10.81
CA SER A 151 12.60 -16.86 12.00
C SER A 151 12.35 -15.77 13.05
N SER A 152 12.77 -16.00 14.31
CA SER A 152 12.70 -14.97 15.36
C SER A 152 13.48 -13.70 14.98
N GLU A 153 14.65 -13.87 14.36
CA GLU A 153 15.49 -12.77 13.90
C GLU A 153 14.83 -11.97 12.77
N GLU A 154 14.21 -12.66 11.81
CA GLU A 154 13.48 -12.01 10.72
C GLU A 154 12.23 -11.28 11.22
N THR A 155 11.57 -11.82 12.25
CA THR A 155 10.43 -11.17 12.89
C THR A 155 10.86 -9.87 13.58
N GLU A 156 11.95 -9.91 14.35
CA GLU A 156 12.51 -8.72 15.00
C GLU A 156 12.94 -7.66 13.97
N LEU A 157 13.58 -8.11 12.88
CA LEU A 157 13.98 -7.25 11.77
C LEU A 157 12.78 -6.56 11.13
N LEU A 158 11.70 -7.27 10.84
CA LEU A 158 10.49 -6.69 10.26
C LEU A 158 9.84 -5.68 11.21
N THR A 159 9.72 -6.02 12.49
CA THR A 159 9.14 -5.14 13.51
C THR A 159 9.87 -3.80 13.60
N ARG A 160 11.19 -3.74 13.37
CA ARG A 160 11.97 -2.49 13.30
C ARG A 160 11.42 -1.49 12.28
N PHE A 161 10.80 -1.97 11.20
CA PHE A 161 10.27 -1.12 10.14
C PHE A 161 8.78 -0.81 10.25
N SER A 162 8.12 -1.37 11.27
CA SER A 162 6.71 -1.10 11.55
C SER A 162 6.48 0.34 12.00
N LEU A 163 5.29 0.86 11.73
CA LEU A 163 4.84 2.15 12.21
C LEU A 163 4.66 2.09 13.73
N SER A 164 5.20 3.08 14.44
CA SER A 164 4.95 3.24 15.86
C SER A 164 3.58 3.86 16.06
N THR A 165 2.69 3.16 16.76
CA THR A 165 1.36 3.66 17.11
C THR A 165 1.43 4.36 18.47
N THR A 166 1.20 5.67 18.49
CA THR A 166 1.19 6.45 19.75
C THR A 166 -0.23 6.73 20.24
N GLN A 167 -1.23 6.56 19.38
CA GLN A 167 -2.64 6.79 19.69
C GLN A 167 -3.51 5.60 19.25
N THR A 168 -4.72 5.52 19.81
CA THR A 168 -5.75 4.56 19.41
C THR A 168 -6.38 5.00 18.10
N TYR A 169 -5.98 4.37 17.00
CA TYR A 169 -6.54 4.61 15.66
C TYR A 169 -7.59 3.56 15.30
N PRO A 170 -8.48 3.85 14.33
CA PRO A 170 -9.38 2.84 13.79
C PRO A 170 -8.60 1.60 13.33
N THR A 171 -9.04 0.44 13.79
CA THR A 171 -8.34 -0.86 13.67
C THR A 171 -8.69 -1.63 12.41
N ASN A 172 -9.38 -1.03 11.46
CA ASN A 172 -9.87 -1.71 10.27
C ASN A 172 -8.83 -1.67 9.14
N PHE A 173 -7.58 -1.97 9.46
CA PHE A 173 -6.55 -2.19 8.44
C PHE A 173 -6.73 -3.57 7.84
N SER A 174 -6.43 -3.69 6.55
CA SER A 174 -6.36 -4.98 5.90
C SER A 174 -5.29 -5.82 6.58
N ARG A 175 -5.69 -6.99 7.07
CA ARG A 175 -4.81 -7.89 7.81
C ARG A 175 -4.24 -8.93 6.87
N ALA A 176 -2.93 -8.86 6.68
CA ALA A 176 -2.20 -9.88 5.96
C ALA A 176 -2.13 -11.18 6.76
N SER A 177 -2.32 -12.29 6.07
CA SER A 177 -2.19 -13.67 6.58
C SER A 177 -0.75 -14.17 6.51
N SER A 178 0.02 -13.74 5.50
CA SER A 178 1.42 -14.13 5.33
C SER A 178 2.22 -13.04 4.61
N ILE A 179 3.55 -13.20 4.62
CA ILE A 179 4.50 -12.36 3.90
C ILE A 179 5.15 -13.17 2.77
N LEU A 180 5.40 -12.53 1.63
CA LEU A 180 6.17 -13.11 0.53
C LEU A 180 7.63 -13.30 0.96
N PRO A 181 8.37 -14.23 0.33
CA PRO A 181 9.78 -14.37 0.62
C PRO A 181 10.57 -13.11 0.25
N PHE A 182 11.66 -12.89 0.99
CA PHE A 182 12.56 -11.76 0.84
C PHE A 182 13.98 -12.16 1.25
N LEU A 183 14.96 -11.38 0.81
CA LEU A 183 16.37 -11.49 1.20
C LEU A 183 16.64 -10.80 2.55
N PRO A 184 16.95 -11.54 3.64
CA PRO A 184 17.14 -10.94 4.96
C PRO A 184 18.29 -9.93 5.01
N ASP A 185 19.45 -10.28 4.43
CA ASP A 185 20.65 -9.43 4.38
C ASP A 185 20.37 -8.06 3.73
N LEU A 186 19.47 -8.05 2.74
CA LEU A 186 19.06 -6.84 2.05
C LEU A 186 18.15 -5.98 2.94
N LEU A 187 17.20 -6.60 3.64
CA LEU A 187 16.35 -5.90 4.61
C LEU A 187 17.16 -5.34 5.79
N PHE A 188 18.14 -6.09 6.29
CA PHE A 188 19.07 -5.61 7.33
C PHE A 188 19.82 -4.34 6.91
N SER A 189 20.22 -4.30 5.65
CA SER A 189 20.96 -3.19 5.04
C SER A 189 20.06 -2.00 4.66
N SER A 190 18.75 -2.20 4.63
CA SER A 190 17.78 -1.20 4.19
C SER A 190 17.66 -0.06 5.21
N LYS A 191 17.57 1.19 4.73
CA LYS A 191 17.21 2.32 5.58
C LYS A 191 15.77 2.17 6.08
N ASN A 192 14.88 1.71 5.20
CA ASN A 192 13.50 1.39 5.53
C ASN A 192 12.92 0.38 4.53
N ILE A 193 11.70 -0.10 4.79
CA ILE A 193 10.92 -0.87 3.81
C ILE A 193 9.53 -0.28 3.63
N GLY A 194 8.86 -0.67 2.55
CA GLY A 194 7.42 -0.46 2.40
C GLY A 194 6.79 -1.50 1.49
N HIS A 195 5.50 -1.77 1.70
CA HIS A 195 4.82 -2.79 0.94
C HIS A 195 4.40 -2.28 -0.45
N VAL A 196 4.36 -3.20 -1.42
CA VAL A 196 3.92 -2.93 -2.80
C VAL A 196 2.60 -3.63 -3.14
N ASN A 197 1.87 -4.06 -2.11
CA ASN A 197 0.54 -4.64 -2.26
C ASN A 197 -0.41 -3.71 -3.02
N MET A 198 -1.05 -4.28 -4.04
CA MET A 198 -2.19 -3.70 -4.74
C MET A 198 -3.31 -4.72 -4.72
N GLN A 199 -4.51 -4.26 -4.38
CA GLN A 199 -5.74 -5.04 -4.48
C GLN A 199 -6.60 -4.38 -5.57
N PRO A 200 -7.07 -5.15 -6.57
CA PRO A 200 -8.03 -4.62 -7.53
C PRO A 200 -9.37 -4.34 -6.84
N ASP A 201 -10.07 -3.31 -7.31
CA ASP A 201 -11.46 -3.04 -6.94
C ASP A 201 -12.38 -4.13 -7.54
N SER A 202 -13.69 -4.10 -7.21
CA SER A 202 -14.70 -5.08 -7.67
C SER A 202 -14.73 -5.29 -9.19
N ASP A 203 -14.35 -4.27 -9.97
CA ASP A 203 -14.32 -4.28 -11.43
C ASP A 203 -12.96 -4.68 -12.03
N GLY A 204 -11.98 -5.03 -11.20
CA GLY A 204 -10.65 -5.48 -11.61
C GLY A 204 -9.63 -4.36 -11.83
N LEU A 205 -10.03 -3.09 -11.77
CA LEU A 205 -9.13 -1.94 -11.89
C LEU A 205 -8.62 -1.52 -10.51
N THR A 206 -7.41 -0.97 -10.43
CA THR A 206 -6.83 -0.51 -9.16
C THR A 206 -6.96 1.00 -9.05
N ARG A 207 -7.83 1.49 -8.15
CA ARG A 207 -7.96 2.92 -7.84
C ARG A 207 -7.55 3.28 -6.42
N HIS A 208 -7.45 2.28 -5.54
CA HIS A 208 -7.08 2.46 -4.15
C HIS A 208 -5.70 1.89 -3.85
N LEU A 209 -4.94 2.63 -3.06
CA LEU A 209 -3.69 2.17 -2.47
C LEU A 209 -3.89 2.03 -0.97
N GLU A 210 -3.70 0.83 -0.45
CA GLU A 210 -3.64 0.61 0.99
C GLU A 210 -2.39 1.30 1.51
N LEU A 211 -2.55 2.34 2.33
CA LEU A 211 -1.39 3.05 2.88
C LEU A 211 -0.71 2.26 3.99
N VAL A 212 -1.46 1.38 4.66
CA VAL A 212 -1.02 0.61 5.81
C VAL A 212 -1.66 -0.77 5.80
N ILE A 213 -0.84 -1.79 6.04
CA ILE A 213 -1.24 -3.19 6.22
C ILE A 213 -0.91 -3.65 7.63
N GLU A 214 -1.82 -4.39 8.26
CA GLU A 214 -1.54 -5.08 9.52
C GLU A 214 -0.96 -6.47 9.25
N PHE A 215 0.17 -6.80 9.85
CA PHE A 215 0.74 -8.15 9.83
C PHE A 215 1.35 -8.48 11.19
N ASN A 216 0.95 -9.61 11.80
CA ASN A 216 1.38 -10.04 13.14
C ASN A 216 1.27 -8.95 14.22
N GLY A 217 0.20 -8.15 14.20
CA GLY A 217 -0.01 -7.06 15.16
C GLY A 217 0.84 -5.80 14.93
N HIS A 218 1.63 -5.75 13.86
CA HIS A 218 2.43 -4.61 13.46
C HIS A 218 1.88 -3.97 12.18
N LEU A 219 2.02 -2.64 12.08
CA LEU A 219 1.54 -1.88 10.94
C LEU A 219 2.70 -1.57 9.98
N TYR A 220 2.54 -1.92 8.71
CA TYR A 220 3.55 -1.72 7.68
C TYR A 220 3.06 -0.70 6.66
N PRO A 221 3.83 0.34 6.34
CA PRO A 221 3.41 1.37 5.39
C PRO A 221 3.64 0.92 3.95
N ALA A 222 2.84 1.45 3.03
CA ALA A 222 3.09 1.34 1.60
C ALA A 222 4.45 1.95 1.23
N LEU A 223 5.10 1.43 0.19
CA LEU A 223 6.37 1.94 -0.31
C LEU A 223 6.38 3.47 -0.53
N PRO A 224 5.40 4.09 -1.21
CA PRO A 224 5.39 5.56 -1.36
C PRO A 224 5.22 6.30 -0.03
N LEU A 225 4.47 5.76 0.93
CA LEU A 225 4.34 6.36 2.27
C LEU A 225 5.69 6.31 3.02
N ALA A 226 6.35 5.14 3.00
CA ALA A 226 7.68 4.98 3.60
C ALA A 226 8.71 5.92 2.97
N ALA A 227 8.72 6.04 1.64
CA ALA A 227 9.62 6.93 0.91
C ALA A 227 9.37 8.40 1.27
N THR A 228 8.09 8.81 1.35
CA THR A 228 7.72 10.18 1.71
C THR A 228 8.13 10.52 3.14
N CYS A 229 7.88 9.63 4.12
CA CYS A 229 8.32 9.82 5.50
C CYS A 229 9.85 9.98 5.59
N ASN A 230 10.59 9.12 4.88
CA ASN A 230 12.04 9.19 4.83
C ASN A 230 12.54 10.50 4.19
N TYR A 231 11.95 10.92 3.07
CA TYR A 231 12.32 12.15 2.35
C TYR A 231 12.07 13.40 3.20
N LEU A 232 10.93 13.47 3.88
CA LEU A 232 10.55 14.61 4.73
C LEU A 232 11.23 14.59 6.12
N ASN A 233 12.14 13.64 6.36
CA ASN A 233 12.78 13.39 7.64
C ASN A 233 11.78 13.30 8.81
N ARG A 234 10.62 12.67 8.55
CA ARG A 234 9.60 12.41 9.55
C ARG A 234 9.73 10.98 10.05
N GLU A 235 9.63 10.81 11.36
CA GLU A 235 9.49 9.48 11.93
C GLU A 235 8.22 8.82 11.39
N LYS A 236 8.31 7.49 11.17
CA LYS A 236 7.22 6.58 10.80
C LYS A 236 6.21 6.44 11.95
N LYS A 237 5.58 7.57 12.31
CA LYS A 237 4.56 7.70 13.34
C LYS A 237 3.21 7.76 12.65
N MET A 238 2.33 6.85 13.07
CA MET A 238 0.91 6.95 12.80
C MET A 238 0.25 7.60 14.00
#